data_AF-A0A7S2K323-F1
#
_entry.id   AF-A0A7S2K323-F1
#
_cell.length_a   1.000
_cell.length_b   1.000
_cell.length_c   1.000
_cell.angle_alpha   90.00
_cell.angle_beta   90.00
_cell.angle_gamma   90.00
#
_symmetry.space_group_name_H-M   'P 1'
#
loop_
_entity.id
_entity.type
_entity.pdbx_description
1 polymer ?
#
loop_
_entity_poly.entity_id
_entity_poly.type
_entity_poly.pdbx_seq_one_letter_code
_entity_poly.pdbx_strand_id
1 'polypeptide(L)'
;KPVTLNIYFEANCPFTQRYLLQQVAPLWESPAWKQLVDFHWVPYGLATMTPAGVRCQHGDDECVGNRVEVCAQNQFGGDTDQTTDFILCMERNAANGMACSFKSTYEQCAP
;
A
#
# COMPACT_ATOMS: atom_id res chain seq x y z
N LYS A 1 -13.59 -5.72 20.08
CA LYS A 1 -12.35 -6.29 19.52
C LYS A 1 -12.37 -6.00 18.02
N PRO A 2 -11.37 -5.32 17.46
CA PRO A 2 -11.30 -5.08 16.02
C PRO A 2 -11.24 -6.39 15.23
N VAL A 3 -11.75 -6.36 14.01
CA VAL A 3 -11.61 -7.44 13.02
C VAL A 3 -10.34 -7.20 12.24
N THR A 4 -9.43 -8.18 12.24
CA THR A 4 -8.21 -8.12 11.43
C THR A 4 -8.56 -8.29 9.95
N LEU A 5 -8.16 -7.32 9.13
CA LEU A 5 -8.29 -7.37 7.68
C LEU A 5 -6.90 -7.42 7.04
N ASN A 6 -6.54 -8.60 6.53
CA ASN A 6 -5.31 -8.77 5.77
C ASN A 6 -5.55 -8.40 4.31
N ILE A 7 -4.79 -7.44 3.79
CA ILE A 7 -4.89 -6.96 2.42
C ILE A 7 -3.59 -7.33 1.70
N TYR A 8 -3.70 -8.25 0.75
CA TYR A 8 -2.60 -8.70 -0.11
C TYR A 8 -2.72 -8.00 -1.45
N PHE A 9 -1.72 -7.20 -1.83
CA PHE A 9 -1.86 -6.26 -2.93
C PHE A 9 -0.52 -5.93 -3.61
N GLU A 10 -0.57 -5.12 -4.67
CA GLU A 10 0.57 -4.72 -5.52
C GLU A 10 0.44 -3.24 -5.90
N ALA A 11 1.50 -2.45 -5.70
CA ALA A 11 1.47 -0.99 -5.79
C ALA A 11 1.16 -0.41 -7.20
N ASN A 12 1.47 -1.15 -8.28
CA ASN A 12 1.28 -0.68 -9.66
C ASN A 12 0.16 -1.41 -10.41
N CYS A 13 -0.73 -2.10 -9.68
CA CYS A 13 -1.86 -2.79 -10.27
C CYS A 13 -3.10 -1.87 -10.29
N PRO A 14 -3.68 -1.54 -11.46
CA PRO A 14 -4.82 -0.62 -11.54
C PRO A 14 -6.07 -1.15 -10.83
N PHE A 15 -6.21 -2.48 -10.71
CA PHE A 15 -7.33 -3.08 -9.99
C PHE A 15 -7.15 -3.00 -8.48
N THR A 16 -5.92 -3.18 -8.00
CA THR A 16 -5.54 -2.96 -6.60
C THR A 16 -5.80 -1.51 -6.20
N GLN A 17 -5.22 -0.56 -6.95
CA GLN A 17 -5.42 0.88 -6.74
C GLN A 17 -6.90 1.22 -6.63
N ARG A 18 -7.72 0.73 -7.58
CA ARG A 18 -9.17 0.94 -7.56
C ARG A 18 -9.83 0.35 -6.31
N TYR A 19 -9.48 -0.87 -5.92
CA TYR A 19 -10.04 -1.50 -4.71
C TYR A 19 -9.67 -0.72 -3.45
N LEU A 20 -8.40 -0.36 -3.28
CA LEU A 20 -7.93 0.39 -2.13
C LEU A 20 -8.59 1.76 -2.04
N LEU A 21 -8.64 2.50 -3.15
CA LEU A 21 -9.18 3.87 -3.15
C LEU A 21 -10.71 3.92 -3.09
N GLN A 22 -11.43 2.94 -3.64
CA GLN A 22 -12.89 2.98 -3.71
C GLN A 22 -13.60 2.16 -2.62
N GLN A 23 -12.93 1.17 -2.02
CA GLN A 23 -13.54 0.29 -1.02
C GLN A 23 -12.85 0.43 0.34
N VAL A 24 -11.51 0.48 0.37
CA VAL A 24 -10.77 0.53 1.64
C VAL A 24 -10.68 1.93 2.21
N ALA A 25 -10.37 2.94 1.39
CA ALA A 25 -10.27 4.33 1.85
C ALA A 25 -11.58 4.84 2.49
N PRO A 26 -12.78 4.62 1.93
CA PRO A 26 -14.02 5.00 2.60
C PRO A 26 -14.25 4.30 3.95
N LEU A 27 -13.78 3.06 4.10
CA LEU A 27 -13.85 2.33 5.37
C LEU A 27 -12.91 2.94 6.41
N TRP A 28 -11.70 3.31 5.99
CA TRP A 28 -10.70 3.97 6.81
C TRP A 28 -11.12 5.37 7.27
N GLU A 29 -11.69 6.16 6.36
CA GLU A 29 -12.12 7.54 6.61
C GLU A 29 -13.38 7.61 7.49
N SER A 30 -14.13 6.51 7.64
CA SER A 30 -15.33 6.47 8.47
C SER A 30 -14.98 6.24 9.95
N PRO A 31 -15.26 7.19 10.86
CA PRO A 31 -14.95 7.03 12.29
C PRO A 31 -15.64 5.81 12.92
N ALA A 32 -16.83 5.46 12.42
CA ALA A 32 -17.58 4.31 12.90
C ALA A 32 -16.88 2.99 12.58
N TRP A 33 -16.24 2.88 11.40
CA TRP A 33 -15.58 1.66 10.93
C TRP A 33 -14.11 1.59 11.29
N LYS A 34 -13.39 2.72 11.31
CA LYS A 34 -11.96 2.81 11.63
C LYS A 34 -11.62 2.10 12.96
N GLN A 35 -12.45 2.28 13.98
CA GLN A 35 -12.27 1.63 15.29
C GLN A 35 -12.60 0.12 15.33
N LEU A 36 -13.21 -0.41 14.27
CA LEU A 36 -13.69 -1.79 14.18
C LEU A 36 -12.78 -2.69 13.34
N VAL A 37 -11.83 -2.12 12.60
CA VAL A 37 -10.95 -2.86 11.69
C VAL A 37 -9.49 -2.60 12.05
N ASP A 38 -8.71 -3.67 12.06
CA ASP A 38 -7.25 -3.63 12.20
C ASP A 38 -6.64 -4.04 10.86
N PHE A 39 -6.07 -3.07 10.16
CA PHE A 39 -5.54 -3.26 8.80
C PHE A 39 -4.14 -3.86 8.84
N HIS A 40 -3.96 -4.97 8.11
CA HIS A 40 -2.67 -5.61 7.92
C HIS A 40 -2.31 -5.58 6.43
N TRP A 41 -1.27 -4.80 6.10
CA TRP A 41 -0.89 -4.50 4.73
C TRP A 41 0.22 -5.43 4.24
N VAL A 42 -0.02 -6.17 3.15
CA VAL A 42 0.93 -7.12 2.58
C VAL A 42 1.20 -6.80 1.10
N PRO A 43 2.08 -5.82 0.83
CA PRO A 43 2.47 -5.44 -0.53
C PRO A 43 3.44 -6.46 -1.12
N TYR A 44 2.92 -7.34 -1.97
CA TYR A 44 3.68 -8.37 -2.68
C TYR A 44 2.87 -8.91 -3.86
N GLY A 45 1.62 -9.30 -3.59
CA GLY A 45 0.65 -9.85 -4.54
C GLY A 45 1.20 -10.94 -5.44
N LEU A 46 1.26 -10.69 -6.75
CA LEU A 46 1.71 -11.66 -7.76
C LEU A 46 3.22 -11.60 -8.02
N ALA A 47 3.98 -10.86 -7.21
CA ALA A 47 5.42 -10.94 -7.24
C ALA A 47 5.89 -12.38 -6.97
N THR A 48 7.02 -12.75 -7.57
CA THR A 48 7.60 -14.08 -7.49
C THR A 48 9.05 -13.99 -7.09
N MET A 49 9.49 -14.88 -6.20
CA MET A 49 10.90 -15.01 -5.87
C MET A 49 11.61 -15.84 -6.94
N THR A 50 12.66 -15.29 -7.52
CA THR A 50 13.55 -15.96 -8.48
C THR A 50 14.97 -16.04 -7.91
N PRO A 51 15.87 -16.84 -8.49
CA PRO A 51 17.28 -16.84 -8.09
C PRO A 51 17.97 -15.46 -8.21
N ALA A 52 17.45 -14.58 -9.07
CA ALA A 52 17.97 -13.22 -9.27
C ALA A 52 17.33 -12.18 -8.32
N GLY A 53 16.35 -12.58 -7.51
CA GLY A 53 15.58 -11.69 -6.64
C GLY A 53 14.08 -11.70 -6.94
N VAL A 54 13.37 -10.73 -6.37
CA VAL A 54 11.92 -10.58 -6.54
C VAL A 54 11.61 -10.03 -7.92
N ARG A 55 10.67 -10.67 -8.63
CA ARG A 55 10.13 -10.23 -9.92
C ARG A 55 8.64 -9.92 -9.78
N CYS A 56 8.26 -8.71 -10.14
CA CYS A 56 6.89 -8.19 -10.06
C CYS A 56 6.15 -8.30 -11.40
N GLN A 57 4.82 -8.33 -11.39
CA GLN A 57 4.00 -8.48 -12.61
C GLN A 57 4.11 -7.24 -13.49
N HIS A 58 4.10 -6.05 -12.88
CA HIS A 58 4.16 -4.77 -13.57
C HIS A 58 5.59 -4.18 -13.61
N GLY A 59 6.61 -5.05 -13.56
CA GLY A 59 8.01 -4.67 -13.68
C GLY A 59 8.60 -4.02 -12.43
N ASP A 60 9.78 -3.43 -12.59
CA ASP A 60 10.58 -2.94 -11.45
C ASP A 60 9.91 -1.78 -10.70
N ASP A 61 9.08 -0.98 -11.37
CA ASP A 61 8.35 0.13 -10.75
C ASP A 61 7.43 -0.37 -9.62
N GLU A 62 6.69 -1.45 -9.86
CA GLU A 62 5.89 -2.14 -8.84
C GLU A 62 6.75 -2.68 -7.71
N CYS A 63 7.88 -3.30 -8.04
CA CYS A 63 8.78 -3.90 -7.05
C CYS A 63 9.41 -2.84 -6.13
N VAL A 64 9.71 -1.65 -6.65
CA VAL A 64 10.12 -0.51 -5.83
C VAL A 64 8.94 -0.04 -4.98
N GLY A 65 7.74 0.09 -5.56
CA GLY A 65 6.53 0.49 -4.87
C GLY A 65 6.22 -0.40 -3.65
N ASN A 66 6.13 -1.71 -3.87
CA ASN A 66 5.90 -2.69 -2.82
C ASN A 66 6.94 -2.56 -1.69
N ARG A 67 8.22 -2.34 -2.06
CA ARG A 67 9.30 -2.18 -1.07
C ARG A 67 9.17 -0.88 -0.28
N VAL A 68 8.77 0.22 -0.91
CA VAL A 68 8.54 1.50 -0.23
C VAL A 68 7.45 1.36 0.82
N GLU A 69 6.36 0.66 0.51
CA GLU A 69 5.26 0.42 1.45
C GLU A 69 5.66 -0.49 2.62
N VAL A 70 6.51 -1.51 2.38
CA VAL A 70 7.14 -2.29 3.47
C VAL A 70 8.07 -1.42 4.31
N CYS A 71 8.87 -0.55 3.69
CA CYS A 71 9.76 0.36 4.41
C CYS A 71 8.96 1.34 5.29
N ALA A 72 7.84 1.87 4.80
CA ALA A 72 6.96 2.74 5.55
C ALA A 72 6.40 2.03 6.81
N GLN A 73 5.91 0.79 6.65
CA GLN A 73 5.47 -0.04 7.79
C GLN A 73 6.54 -0.18 8.88
N ASN A 74 7.78 -0.47 8.46
CA ASN A 74 8.92 -0.58 9.39
C ASN A 74 9.27 0.75 10.05
N GLN A 75 9.23 1.84 9.27
CA GLN A 75 9.56 3.19 9.74
C GLN A 75 8.55 3.70 10.78
N PHE A 76 7.27 3.39 10.60
CA PHE A 76 6.20 3.80 11.52
C PHE A 76 6.08 2.89 12.74
N GLY A 77 6.96 1.89 12.90
CA GLY A 77 7.03 1.07 14.10
C GLY A 77 5.77 0.25 14.38
N GLY A 78 5.02 -0.10 13.33
CA GLY A 78 3.74 -0.81 13.46
C GLY A 78 2.54 0.09 13.79
N ASP A 79 2.66 1.42 13.67
CA ASP A 79 1.51 2.32 13.68
C ASP A 79 0.67 2.08 12.41
N THR A 80 -0.44 1.36 12.59
CA THR A 80 -1.38 1.02 11.52
C THR A 80 -2.05 2.26 10.93
N ASP A 81 -2.22 3.33 11.70
CA ASP A 81 -2.85 4.55 11.22
C ASP A 81 -1.93 5.28 10.24
N GLN A 82 -0.70 5.56 10.66
CA GLN A 82 0.30 6.19 9.78
C GLN A 82 0.59 5.34 8.55
N THR A 83 0.67 4.02 8.72
CA THR A 83 0.84 3.07 7.62
C THR A 83 -0.31 3.15 6.61
N THR A 84 -1.55 3.15 7.10
CA THR A 84 -2.73 3.18 6.24
C THR A 84 -2.83 4.50 5.48
N ASP A 85 -2.60 5.62 6.16
CA ASP A 85 -2.59 6.95 5.52
C ASP A 85 -1.50 7.03 4.44
N PHE A 86 -0.30 6.52 4.72
CA PHE A 86 0.81 6.49 3.77
C PHE A 86 0.48 5.64 2.53
N ILE A 87 0.01 4.41 2.71
CA ILE A 87 -0.30 3.48 1.60
C ILE A 87 -1.41 4.08 0.72
N LEU A 88 -2.50 4.54 1.32
CA LEU A 88 -3.62 5.13 0.56
C LEU A 88 -3.20 6.41 -0.19
N CYS A 89 -2.31 7.22 0.38
CA CYS A 89 -1.74 8.38 -0.30
C CYS A 89 -0.86 7.98 -1.49
N MET A 90 0.05 7.02 -1.31
CA MET A 90 0.95 6.57 -2.36
C MET A 90 0.19 5.89 -3.51
N GLU A 91 -0.77 5.02 -3.19
CA GLU A 91 -1.65 4.35 -4.16
C GLU A 91 -2.49 5.36 -4.95
N ARG A 92 -2.92 6.46 -4.33
CA ARG A 92 -3.61 7.56 -5.02
C ARG A 92 -2.70 8.27 -6.02
N ASN A 93 -1.44 8.51 -5.67
CA ASN A 93 -0.46 9.12 -6.57
C ASN A 93 -0.13 8.18 -7.74
N ALA A 94 0.05 6.89 -7.46
CA ALA A 94 0.27 5.86 -8.48
C ALA A 94 -0.93 5.75 -9.44
N ALA A 95 -2.16 5.72 -8.92
CA ALA A 95 -3.39 5.72 -9.72
C ALA A 95 -3.54 6.97 -10.61
N ASN A 96 -2.93 8.09 -10.21
CA ASN A 96 -2.88 9.33 -10.99
C ASN A 96 -1.73 9.35 -12.01
N GLY A 97 -1.06 8.22 -12.24
CA GLY A 97 -0.02 8.05 -13.26
C GLY A 97 1.39 8.37 -12.80
N MET A 98 1.63 8.55 -11.49
CA MET A 98 2.98 8.73 -10.97
C MET A 98 3.68 7.37 -10.84
N ALA A 99 4.93 7.27 -11.29
CA ALA A 99 5.71 6.04 -11.16
C ALA A 99 5.99 5.72 -9.69
N CYS A 100 5.76 4.49 -9.25
CA CYS A 100 5.95 4.05 -7.86
C CYS A 100 7.41 4.20 -7.39
N SER A 101 8.35 4.13 -8.33
CA SER A 101 9.79 4.30 -8.09
C SER A 101 10.23 5.74 -7.86
N PHE A 102 9.39 6.73 -8.16
CA PHE A 102 9.75 8.13 -7.97
C PHE A 102 9.50 8.58 -6.54
N LYS A 103 10.50 9.21 -5.93
CA LYS A 103 10.40 9.78 -4.58
C LYS A 103 9.23 10.74 -4.42
N SER A 104 8.92 11.52 -5.46
CA SER A 104 7.76 12.42 -5.52
C SER A 104 6.41 11.72 -5.41
N THR A 105 6.34 10.39 -5.53
CA THR A 105 5.11 9.61 -5.40
C THR A 105 4.75 9.34 -3.94
N TYR A 106 5.73 9.34 -3.03
CA TYR A 106 5.53 8.91 -1.64
C TYR A 106 6.15 9.83 -0.58
N GLU A 107 7.03 10.76 -0.93
CA GLU A 107 7.70 11.62 0.06
C GLU A 107 6.74 12.54 0.83
N GLN A 108 5.68 13.00 0.16
CA GLN A 108 4.61 13.82 0.74
C GLN A 108 3.59 13.01 1.54
N CYS A 109 3.67 11.68 1.48
CA CYS A 109 2.75 10.78 2.18
C CYS A 109 3.23 10.43 3.59
N ALA A 110 4.52 10.69 3.89
CA ALA A 110 5.04 10.54 5.25
C ALA A 110 4.54 11.70 6.15
N PRO A 111 4.22 11.42 7.43
CA PRO A 111 3.77 12.43 8.39
C PRO A 111 4.85 13.46 8.75
#